data_AF-A0A352F4N1-F1
#
_entry.id   AF-A0A352F4N1-F1
#
_cell.length_a   1.000
_cell.length_b   1.000
_cell.length_c   1.000
_cell.angle_alpha   90.00
_cell.angle_beta   90.00
_cell.angle_gamma   90.00
#
_symmetry.space_group_name_H-M   'P 1'
#
loop_
_entity.id
_entity.type
_entity.pdbx_description
1 polymer ?
#
loop_
_entity_poly.entity_id
_entity_poly.type
_entity_poly.pdbx_seq_one_letter_code
_entity_poly.pdbx_strand_id
1 'polypeptide(L)'
;MSHANPASARAFIFHPLIVLSLSLIGAALYALYATLRFPSDSLWGQYFYVTPIVVPFAAFLFDRAARRRQITAFQSIVDVLVVGTAMWRVIGHVPYISGHALFLTYALLSTRSRVAQVTAAAVMLQVVCLKYIVWGDWITSTNGIAIGVLAALATMWLGAKSEVELESTKATSKQGNEPDSQSASLLSIR
;
A
#
# COMPACT_ATOMS: atom_id res chain seq x y z
N MET A 1 4.14 -31.83 -20.69
CA MET A 1 4.44 -30.71 -19.78
C MET A 1 3.25 -29.76 -19.80
N SER A 2 2.47 -29.70 -18.73
CA SER A 2 1.26 -28.86 -18.65
C SER A 2 1.65 -27.39 -18.51
N HIS A 3 1.23 -26.53 -19.45
CA HIS A 3 1.40 -25.09 -19.33
C HIS A 3 0.48 -24.58 -18.21
N ALA A 4 1.05 -24.36 -17.02
CA ALA A 4 0.32 -23.77 -15.92
C ALA A 4 -0.25 -22.41 -16.35
N ASN A 5 -1.56 -22.22 -16.16
CA ASN A 5 -2.24 -20.98 -16.50
C ASN A 5 -1.68 -19.85 -15.61
N PRO A 6 -1.11 -18.76 -16.17
CA PRO A 6 -0.49 -17.68 -15.41
C PRO A 6 -1.46 -16.98 -14.45
N ALA A 7 -2.78 -17.07 -14.69
CA ALA A 7 -3.78 -16.56 -13.75
C ALA A 7 -3.82 -17.36 -12.44
N SER A 8 -3.64 -18.68 -12.51
CA SER A 8 -3.65 -19.58 -11.35
C SER A 8 -2.41 -19.38 -10.46
N ALA A 9 -1.23 -19.22 -11.07
CA ALA A 9 0.01 -18.97 -10.34
C ALA A 9 -0.03 -17.65 -9.54
N ARG A 10 -0.62 -16.58 -10.12
CA ARG A 10 -0.77 -15.29 -9.42
C ARG A 10 -1.73 -15.39 -8.24
N ALA A 11 -2.87 -16.07 -8.41
CA ALA A 11 -3.83 -16.27 -7.33
C ALA A 11 -3.20 -17.02 -6.13
N PHE A 12 -2.32 -17.98 -6.41
CA PHE A 12 -1.57 -18.70 -5.38
C PHE A 12 -0.60 -17.80 -4.62
N ILE A 13 0.26 -17.04 -5.32
CA ILE A 13 1.28 -16.18 -4.68
C ILE A 13 0.64 -15.11 -3.78
N PHE A 14 -0.48 -14.52 -4.20
CA PHE A 14 -1.18 -13.48 -3.44
C PHE A 14 -2.19 -14.04 -2.44
N HIS A 15 -2.12 -15.34 -2.12
CA HIS A 15 -2.95 -15.93 -1.09
C HIS A 15 -2.61 -15.32 0.29
N PRO A 16 -3.61 -14.93 1.11
CA PRO A 16 -3.38 -14.24 2.38
C PRO A 16 -2.38 -14.93 3.31
N LEU A 17 -2.44 -16.27 3.39
CA LEU A 17 -1.52 -17.05 4.22
C LEU A 17 -0.07 -16.97 3.73
N ILE A 18 0.15 -17.03 2.41
CA ILE A 18 1.50 -16.96 1.84
C ILE A 18 2.09 -15.56 2.07
N VAL A 19 1.29 -14.51 1.83
CA VAL A 19 1.70 -13.13 2.10
C VAL A 19 2.07 -12.93 3.56
N LEU A 20 1.26 -13.45 4.49
CA LEU A 20 1.53 -13.39 5.92
C LEU A 20 2.82 -14.14 6.28
N SER A 21 2.98 -15.38 5.82
CA SER A 21 4.20 -16.18 6.07
C SER A 21 5.45 -15.50 5.54
N LEU A 22 5.42 -14.96 4.32
CA LEU A 22 6.55 -14.23 3.75
C LEU A 22 6.85 -12.94 4.51
N SER A 23 5.81 -12.24 4.98
CA SER A 23 5.98 -11.03 5.80
C SER A 23 6.61 -11.33 7.16
N LEU A 24 6.21 -12.44 7.79
CA LEU A 24 6.80 -12.92 9.04
C LEU A 24 8.26 -13.36 8.86
N ILE A 25 8.56 -14.06 7.77
CA ILE A 25 9.95 -14.42 7.41
C ILE A 25 10.78 -13.14 7.23
N GLY A 26 10.26 -12.13 6.52
CA GLY A 26 10.93 -10.84 6.36
C GLY A 26 11.22 -10.16 7.70
N ALA A 27 10.26 -10.16 8.63
CA ALA A 27 10.46 -9.63 9.98
C ALA A 27 11.50 -10.44 10.77
N ALA A 28 11.50 -11.77 10.68
CA ALA A 28 12.49 -12.63 11.33
C ALA A 28 13.91 -12.38 10.79
N LEU A 29 14.04 -12.23 9.47
CA LEU A 29 15.32 -11.88 8.84
C LEU A 29 15.81 -10.49 9.27
N TYR A 30 14.90 -9.50 9.37
CA TYR A 30 15.25 -8.19 9.91
C TYR A 30 15.69 -8.27 11.37
N ALA A 31 14.99 -9.03 12.20
CA ALA A 31 15.35 -9.24 13.60
C ALA A 31 16.75 -9.87 13.73
N LEU A 32 17.05 -10.89 12.92
CA LEU A 32 18.37 -11.49 12.87
C LEU A 32 19.44 -10.46 12.46
N TYR A 33 19.19 -9.70 11.39
CA TYR A 33 20.07 -8.62 10.97
C TYR A 33 20.31 -7.59 12.09
N ALA A 34 19.25 -7.19 12.79
CA ALA A 34 19.35 -6.22 13.88
C ALA A 34 20.21 -6.75 15.03
N THR A 35 20.07 -8.03 15.37
CA THR A 35 20.89 -8.73 16.38
C THR A 35 22.37 -8.70 16.05
N LEU A 36 22.71 -8.86 14.77
CA LEU A 36 24.09 -8.90 14.30
C LEU A 36 24.70 -7.49 14.16
N ARG A 37 23.87 -6.46 13.93
CA ARG A 37 24.33 -5.12 13.55
C ARG A 37 24.37 -4.12 14.70
N PHE A 38 23.44 -4.21 15.65
CA PHE A 38 23.20 -3.21 16.68
C PHE A 38 23.66 -3.69 18.07
N PRO A 39 24.22 -2.81 18.92
CA PRO A 39 24.59 -3.15 20.30
C PRO A 39 23.34 -3.40 21.16
N SER A 40 23.51 -4.18 22.23
CA SER A 40 22.45 -4.64 23.14
C SER A 40 21.45 -3.56 23.56
N ASP A 41 21.97 -2.38 23.88
CA ASP A 41 21.18 -1.28 24.46
C ASP A 41 20.18 -0.68 23.47
N SER A 42 20.44 -0.87 22.18
CA SER A 42 19.57 -0.40 21.09
C SER A 42 18.66 -1.50 20.51
N LEU A 43 18.89 -2.78 20.88
CA LEU A 43 18.11 -3.91 20.37
C LEU A 43 16.65 -3.85 20.79
N TRP A 44 16.36 -3.33 21.98
CA TRP A 44 15.00 -3.23 22.46
C TRP A 44 14.11 -2.42 21.52
N GLY A 45 14.59 -1.25 21.08
CA GLY A 45 13.90 -0.44 20.07
C GLY A 45 13.76 -1.19 18.75
N GLN A 46 14.79 -1.92 18.31
CA GLN A 46 14.71 -2.67 17.05
C GLN A 46 13.67 -3.78 17.09
N TYR A 47 13.57 -4.56 18.17
CA TYR A 47 12.62 -5.66 18.27
C TYR A 47 11.18 -5.23 18.55
N PHE A 48 10.99 -4.26 19.44
CA PHE A 48 9.64 -3.87 19.86
C PHE A 48 9.06 -2.71 19.06
N TYR A 49 9.87 -2.00 18.29
CA TYR A 49 9.41 -0.85 17.52
C TYR A 49 9.57 -1.05 16.01
N VAL A 50 10.73 -1.48 15.53
CA VAL A 50 11.00 -1.54 14.07
C VAL A 50 10.59 -2.87 13.45
N THR A 51 10.97 -3.99 14.06
CA THR A 51 10.72 -5.35 13.56
C THR A 51 9.23 -5.62 13.29
N PRO A 52 8.27 -5.25 14.17
CA PRO A 52 6.85 -5.51 13.93
C PRO A 52 6.33 -4.79 12.69
N ILE A 53 6.90 -3.63 12.34
CA ILE A 53 6.50 -2.80 11.20
C ILE A 53 6.90 -3.45 9.87
N VAL A 54 7.92 -4.31 9.86
CA VAL A 54 8.33 -5.05 8.67
C VAL A 54 7.19 -5.93 8.14
N VAL A 55 6.33 -6.45 9.03
CA VAL A 55 5.20 -7.30 8.64
C VAL A 55 4.17 -6.56 7.78
N PRO A 56 3.52 -5.46 8.25
CA PRO A 56 2.61 -4.69 7.41
C PRO A 56 3.31 -4.04 6.21
N PHE A 57 4.60 -3.71 6.32
CA PHE A 57 5.38 -3.21 5.19
C PHE A 57 5.48 -4.22 4.05
N ALA A 58 5.90 -5.45 4.33
CA ALA A 58 5.96 -6.50 3.32
C ALA A 58 4.56 -6.81 2.76
N ALA A 59 3.55 -6.95 3.62
CA ALA A 59 2.17 -7.19 3.19
C ALA A 59 1.63 -6.07 2.27
N PHE A 60 1.98 -4.82 2.55
CA PHE A 60 1.66 -3.67 1.71
C PHE A 60 2.34 -3.76 0.34
N LEU A 61 3.63 -4.11 0.27
CA LEU A 61 4.33 -4.28 -1.00
C LEU A 61 3.72 -5.41 -1.85
N PHE A 62 3.33 -6.54 -1.23
CA PHE A 62 2.63 -7.62 -1.94
C PHE A 62 1.28 -7.16 -2.49
N ASP A 63 0.52 -6.39 -1.72
CA ASP A 63 -0.74 -5.81 -2.16
C ASP A 63 -0.58 -4.83 -3.33
N ARG A 64 0.49 -4.02 -3.33
CA ARG A 64 0.83 -3.15 -4.46
C ARG A 64 1.29 -3.95 -5.68
N ALA A 65 2.11 -4.98 -5.49
CA ALA A 65 2.57 -5.86 -6.57
C ALA A 65 1.40 -6.63 -7.23
N ALA A 66 0.44 -7.11 -6.44
CA ALA A 66 -0.77 -7.78 -6.92
C ALA A 66 -1.59 -6.86 -7.84
N ARG A 67 -1.62 -5.56 -7.50
CA ARG A 67 -2.47 -4.55 -8.14
C ARG A 67 -1.72 -3.59 -9.05
N ARG A 68 -0.46 -3.89 -9.42
CA ARG A 68 0.40 -3.09 -10.30
C ARG A 68 -0.31 -2.49 -11.52
N ARG A 69 -1.23 -3.25 -12.15
CA ARG A 69 -1.93 -2.80 -13.37
C ARG A 69 -3.11 -1.85 -13.10
N GLN A 70 -3.55 -1.76 -11.85
CA GLN A 70 -4.70 -0.94 -11.42
C GLN A 70 -4.25 0.34 -10.69
N ILE A 71 -2.97 0.42 -10.29
CA ILE A 71 -2.43 1.56 -9.55
C ILE A 71 -2.13 2.70 -10.53
N THR A 72 -2.58 3.91 -10.19
CA THR A 72 -2.30 5.11 -10.97
C THR A 72 -0.87 5.61 -10.72
N ALA A 73 -0.31 6.36 -11.67
CA ALA A 73 1.02 6.95 -11.52
C ALA A 73 1.10 7.86 -10.28
N PHE A 74 0.05 8.66 -10.04
CA PHE A 74 -0.05 9.50 -8.85
C PHE A 74 -0.01 8.69 -7.55
N GLN A 75 -0.78 7.59 -7.48
CA GLN A 75 -0.75 6.71 -6.31
C GLN A 75 0.65 6.11 -6.10
N SER A 76 1.36 5.76 -7.18
CA SER A 76 2.73 5.26 -7.09
C SER A 76 3.69 6.31 -6.53
N ILE A 77 3.54 7.58 -6.92
CA ILE A 77 4.33 8.69 -6.36
C ILE A 77 4.04 8.84 -4.86
N VAL A 78 2.77 8.83 -4.46
CA VAL A 78 2.40 8.91 -3.04
C VAL A 78 2.93 7.72 -2.26
N ASP A 79 2.83 6.50 -2.78
CA ASP A 79 3.40 5.29 -2.18
C ASP A 79 4.91 5.47 -1.93
N VAL A 80 5.65 5.94 -2.94
CA VAL A 80 7.10 6.18 -2.84
C VAL A 80 7.41 7.28 -1.82
N LEU A 81 6.65 8.36 -1.78
CA LEU A 81 6.86 9.43 -0.80
C LEU A 81 6.58 8.96 0.63
N VAL A 82 5.48 8.23 0.85
CA VAL A 82 5.10 7.68 2.15
C VAL A 82 6.13 6.66 2.62
N VAL A 83 6.44 5.67 1.78
CA VAL A 83 7.42 4.62 2.10
C VAL A 83 8.81 5.21 2.27
N GLY A 84 9.23 6.10 1.37
CA GLY A 84 10.52 6.77 1.44
C GLY A 84 10.67 7.57 2.74
N THR A 85 9.63 8.32 3.13
CA THR A 85 9.62 9.07 4.41
C THR A 85 9.72 8.13 5.60
N ALA A 86 9.03 6.99 5.58
CA ALA A 86 9.10 5.99 6.64
C ALA A 86 10.47 5.29 6.70
N MET A 87 11.07 4.97 5.55
CA MET A 87 12.40 4.34 5.48
C MET A 87 13.53 5.31 5.84
N TRP A 88 13.39 6.60 5.53
CA TRP A 88 14.37 7.61 5.89
C TRP A 88 14.60 7.69 7.41
N ARG A 89 13.59 7.30 8.21
CA ARG A 89 13.71 7.18 9.67
C ARG A 89 14.66 6.08 10.14
N VAL A 90 14.97 5.09 9.30
CA VAL A 90 16.00 4.07 9.58
C VAL A 90 17.41 4.65 9.40
N ILE A 91 17.56 5.64 8.52
CA ILE A 91 18.85 6.21 8.12
C ILE A 91 19.19 7.47 8.93
N GLY A 92 18.19 8.25 9.37
CA GLY A 92 18.44 9.52 10.04
C GLY A 92 17.33 9.98 10.99
N HIS A 93 17.63 11.07 11.69
CA HIS A 93 16.68 11.72 12.59
C HIS A 93 15.76 12.64 11.77
N VAL A 94 14.49 12.26 11.62
CA VAL A 94 13.46 13.13 11.01
C VAL A 94 12.68 13.80 12.11
N PRO A 95 12.94 15.10 12.38
CA PRO A 95 12.14 15.81 13.37
C PRO A 95 10.72 16.00 12.82
N TYR A 96 9.75 16.12 13.73
CA TYR A 96 8.36 16.54 13.50
C TYR A 96 7.32 15.54 12.96
N ILE A 97 7.71 14.45 12.27
CA ILE A 97 6.76 13.45 11.74
C ILE A 97 7.18 12.02 12.09
N SER A 98 6.26 11.25 12.68
CA SER A 98 6.43 9.81 12.87
C SER A 98 6.21 9.06 11.55
N GLY A 99 7.30 8.74 10.85
CA GLY A 99 7.26 7.98 9.60
C GLY A 99 6.52 6.64 9.71
N HIS A 100 6.64 5.96 10.86
CA HIS A 100 5.89 4.73 11.14
C HIS A 100 4.39 4.94 11.23
N ALA A 101 3.94 5.96 11.96
CA ALA A 101 2.51 6.27 12.07
C ALA A 101 1.94 6.69 10.71
N LEU A 102 2.69 7.51 9.96
CA LEU A 102 2.33 7.92 8.60
C LEU A 102 2.16 6.71 7.68
N PHE A 103 3.15 5.81 7.63
CA PHE A 103 3.07 4.60 6.81
C PHE A 103 1.93 3.68 7.24
N LEU A 104 1.78 3.37 8.53
CA LEU A 104 0.77 2.43 9.03
C LEU A 104 -0.65 2.96 8.78
N THR A 105 -0.90 4.24 9.03
CA THR A 105 -2.19 4.88 8.73
C THR A 105 -2.47 4.87 7.24
N TYR A 106 -1.48 5.22 6.42
CA TYR A 106 -1.63 5.20 4.96
C TYR A 106 -1.89 3.77 4.43
N ALA A 107 -1.16 2.77 4.92
CA ALA A 107 -1.33 1.38 4.54
C ALA A 107 -2.71 0.87 4.95
N LEU A 108 -3.17 1.17 6.17
CA LEU A 108 -4.47 0.76 6.69
C LEU A 108 -5.63 1.22 5.80
N LEU A 109 -5.55 2.45 5.28
CA LEU A 109 -6.63 3.07 4.50
C LEU A 109 -6.52 2.82 2.99
N SER A 110 -5.31 2.71 2.44
CA SER A 110 -5.10 2.62 0.97
C SER A 110 -4.94 1.19 0.44
N THR A 111 -4.76 0.20 1.32
CA THR A 111 -4.62 -1.20 0.93
C THR A 111 -5.98 -1.92 0.83
N ARG A 112 -6.12 -2.89 -0.09
CA ARG A 112 -7.30 -3.79 -0.14
C ARG A 112 -7.01 -5.15 0.49
N SER A 113 -5.75 -5.48 0.74
CA SER A 113 -5.35 -6.71 1.42
C SER A 113 -5.75 -6.69 2.89
N ARG A 114 -6.60 -7.63 3.30
CA ARG A 114 -7.00 -7.81 4.72
C ARG A 114 -5.79 -8.09 5.61
N VAL A 115 -4.80 -8.82 5.11
CA VAL A 115 -3.55 -9.08 5.85
C VAL A 115 -2.82 -7.79 6.13
N ALA A 116 -2.65 -6.93 5.11
CA ALA A 116 -2.00 -5.64 5.28
C ALA A 116 -2.80 -4.74 6.23
N GLN A 117 -4.13 -4.71 6.14
CA GLN A 117 -4.98 -3.92 7.06
C GLN A 117 -4.87 -4.39 8.51
N VAL A 118 -5.05 -5.68 8.76
CA VAL A 118 -5.03 -6.25 10.12
C VAL A 118 -3.65 -6.11 10.76
N THR A 119 -2.58 -6.43 10.02
CA THR A 119 -1.22 -6.28 10.53
C THR A 119 -0.86 -4.80 10.73
N ALA A 120 -1.28 -3.90 9.84
CA ALA A 120 -1.06 -2.47 10.02
C ALA A 120 -1.82 -1.93 11.24
N ALA A 121 -3.07 -2.34 11.45
CA ALA A 121 -3.86 -1.93 12.61
C ALA A 121 -3.24 -2.43 13.93
N ALA A 122 -2.85 -3.70 13.99
CA ALA A 122 -2.22 -4.28 15.17
C ALA A 122 -0.91 -3.57 15.53
N VAL A 123 -0.04 -3.34 14.53
CA VAL A 123 1.23 -2.66 14.74
C VAL A 123 1.03 -1.16 15.00
N MET A 124 0.01 -0.53 14.41
CA MET A 124 -0.35 0.86 14.70
C MET A 124 -0.74 1.04 16.16
N LEU A 125 -1.56 0.14 16.70
CA LEU A 125 -1.93 0.14 18.12
C LEU A 125 -0.67 0.04 19.00
N GLN A 126 0.23 -0.89 18.67
CA GLN A 126 1.51 -1.04 19.37
C GLN A 126 2.37 0.24 19.29
N VAL A 127 2.50 0.86 18.12
CA VAL A 127 3.27 2.10 17.92
C VAL A 127 2.68 3.25 18.73
N VAL A 128 1.35 3.39 18.74
CA VAL A 128 0.67 4.42 19.53
C VAL A 128 0.88 4.18 21.03
N CYS A 129 0.72 2.94 21.51
CA CYS A 129 0.98 2.59 22.90
C CYS A 129 2.41 2.95 23.32
N LEU A 130 3.41 2.56 22.53
CA LEU A 130 4.81 2.87 22.81
C LEU A 130 5.06 4.38 22.79
N LYS A 131 4.58 5.09 21.77
CA LYS A 131 4.81 6.53 21.64
C LYS A 131 4.13 7.34 22.74
N TYR A 132 2.90 7.01 23.10
CA TYR A 132 2.11 7.80 24.05
C TYR A 132 2.46 7.48 25.49
N ILE A 133 2.63 6.19 25.82
CA ILE A 133 2.83 5.75 27.20
C ILE A 133 4.32 5.75 27.55
N VAL A 134 5.18 5.22 26.67
CA VAL A 134 6.60 5.02 26.99
C VAL A 134 7.43 6.27 26.68
N TRP A 135 7.16 6.95 25.56
CA TRP A 135 7.95 8.12 25.14
C TRP A 135 7.29 9.48 25.40
N GLY A 136 5.99 9.52 25.71
CA GLY A 136 5.25 10.77 25.90
C GLY A 136 5.20 11.67 24.64
N ASP A 137 5.36 11.09 23.45
CA ASP A 137 5.46 11.81 22.17
C ASP A 137 4.12 11.79 21.42
N TRP A 138 3.27 12.74 21.79
CA TRP A 138 1.92 12.91 21.23
C TRP A 138 1.94 13.62 19.87
N ILE A 139 2.79 14.64 19.73
CA ILE A 139 2.76 15.57 18.59
C ILE A 139 3.22 14.88 17.31
N THR A 140 4.37 14.20 17.33
CA THR A 140 4.92 13.64 16.08
C THR A 140 4.09 12.46 15.57
N SER A 141 3.47 11.71 16.49
CA SER A 141 2.55 10.62 16.17
C SER A 141 1.29 11.15 15.51
N THR A 142 0.66 12.17 16.11
CA THR A 142 -0.58 12.76 15.60
C THR A 142 -0.37 13.37 14.23
N ASN A 143 0.76 14.06 14.02
CA ASN A 143 1.13 14.60 12.71
C ASN A 143 1.30 13.48 11.66
N GLY A 144 1.98 12.38 12.03
CA GLY A 144 2.12 11.22 11.16
C GLY A 144 0.78 10.63 10.75
N ILE A 145 -0.13 10.43 11.71
CA ILE A 145 -1.49 9.94 11.46
C ILE A 145 -2.25 10.89 10.53
N ALA A 146 -2.29 12.19 10.86
CA ALA A 146 -3.02 13.18 10.08
C ALA A 146 -2.54 13.21 8.62
N ILE A 147 -1.22 13.25 8.40
CA ILE A 147 -0.63 13.22 7.06
C ILE A 147 -0.92 11.89 6.35
N GLY A 148 -0.85 10.76 7.05
CA GLY A 148 -1.18 9.45 6.51
C GLY A 148 -2.64 9.34 6.05
N VAL A 149 -3.58 9.91 6.82
CA VAL A 149 -4.99 10.00 6.44
C VAL A 149 -5.14 10.86 5.19
N LEU A 150 -4.56 12.06 5.16
CA LEU A 150 -4.63 12.97 4.01
C LEU A 150 -4.07 12.31 2.74
N ALA A 151 -2.91 11.64 2.84
CA ALA A 151 -2.32 10.91 1.73
C ALA A 151 -3.24 9.79 1.21
N ALA A 152 -3.86 9.03 2.12
CA ALA A 152 -4.78 7.97 1.74
C ALA A 152 -6.01 8.54 1.01
N LEU A 153 -6.65 9.55 1.59
CA LEU A 153 -7.82 10.22 1.00
C LEU A 153 -7.49 10.83 -0.37
N ALA A 154 -6.33 11.46 -0.53
CA ALA A 154 -5.88 12.02 -1.81
C ALA A 154 -5.79 10.93 -2.89
N THR A 155 -5.20 9.77 -2.57
CA THR A 155 -5.10 8.65 -3.52
C THR A 155 -6.45 8.02 -3.85
N MET A 156 -7.36 7.93 -2.87
CA MET A 156 -8.71 7.40 -3.09
C MET A 156 -9.55 8.32 -3.98
N TRP A 157 -9.51 9.63 -3.73
CA TRP A 157 -10.29 10.61 -4.48
C TRP A 157 -9.84 10.73 -5.94
N LEU A 158 -8.53 10.73 -6.18
CA LEU A 158 -7.98 10.78 -7.53
C LEU A 158 -8.18 9.47 -8.29
N GLY A 159 -8.12 8.32 -7.60
CA GLY A 159 -8.46 7.03 -8.20
C GLY A 159 -9.90 7.00 -8.73
N ALA A 160 -10.87 7.51 -7.95
CA ALA A 160 -12.27 7.56 -8.36
C ALA A 160 -12.50 8.44 -9.60
N LYS A 161 -11.79 9.57 -9.73
CA LYS A 161 -11.89 10.45 -10.90
C LYS A 161 -11.40 9.78 -12.19
N SER A 162 -10.29 9.06 -12.11
CA SER A 162 -9.73 8.37 -13.28
C SER A 162 -10.67 7.29 -13.82
N GLU A 163 -11.40 6.59 -12.94
CA GLU A 163 -12.39 5.58 -13.36
C GLU A 163 -13.55 6.21 -14.15
N VAL A 164 -14.09 7.35 -13.66
CA VAL A 164 -15.19 8.06 -14.33
C VAL A 164 -14.80 8.57 -15.73
N GLU A 165 -13.59 9.12 -15.87
CA GLU A 165 -13.10 9.66 -17.15
C GLU A 165 -12.89 8.55 -18.20
N LEU A 166 -12.41 7.38 -17.76
CA LEU A 166 -12.24 6.19 -18.59
C LEU A 166 -13.58 5.63 -19.09
N GLU A 167 -14.63 5.66 -18.26
CA GLU A 167 -15.97 5.22 -18.67
C GLU A 167 -16.62 6.19 -19.66
N SER A 168 -16.48 7.50 -19.43
CA SER A 168 -16.98 8.54 -20.35
C SER A 168 -16.36 8.41 -21.74
N THR A 169 -15.02 8.24 -21.82
CA THR A 169 -14.30 8.10 -23.10
C THR A 169 -14.73 6.85 -23.88
N LYS A 170 -14.95 5.73 -23.18
CA LYS A 170 -15.46 4.49 -23.80
C LYS A 170 -16.87 4.67 -24.35
N ALA A 171 -17.75 5.35 -23.63
CA ALA A 171 -19.12 5.62 -24.07
C ALA A 171 -19.15 6.45 -25.36
N THR A 172 -18.35 7.52 -25.45
CA THR A 172 -18.24 8.34 -26.67
C THR A 172 -17.66 7.55 -27.85
N SER A 173 -16.63 6.72 -27.61
CA SER A 173 -16.03 5.90 -28.68
C SER A 173 -16.98 4.85 -29.27
N LYS A 174 -17.90 4.31 -28.45
CA LYS A 174 -18.88 3.32 -28.91
C LYS A 174 -19.96 3.94 -29.79
N GLN A 175 -20.33 5.19 -29.51
CA GLN A 175 -21.37 5.90 -30.26
C GLN A 175 -20.91 6.40 -31.64
N GLY A 176 -19.61 6.66 -31.82
CA GLY A 176 -19.04 7.05 -33.12
C GLY A 176 -18.75 5.89 -34.08
N ASN A 177 -18.92 4.64 -33.65
CA ASN A 177 -18.55 3.45 -34.42
C ASN A 177 -19.74 2.53 -34.72
N GLU A 178 -20.98 2.97 -34.47
CA GLU A 178 -22.13 2.41 -35.16
C GLU A 178 -22.09 2.98 -36.58
N PRO A 179 -21.68 2.20 -37.60
CA PRO A 179 -21.84 2.64 -38.97
C PRO A 179 -23.33 2.93 -39.14
N ASP A 180 -23.60 4.08 -39.73
CA ASP A 180 -24.91 4.64 -40.01
C ASP A 180 -25.75 3.60 -40.79
N SER A 181 -26.32 2.61 -40.09
CA SER A 181 -27.05 1.51 -40.72
C SER A 181 -28.36 2.01 -41.34
N GLN A 182 -28.73 3.25 -40.99
CA GLN A 182 -29.79 4.01 -41.64
C GLN A 182 -29.39 4.51 -43.05
N SER A 183 -28.10 4.75 -43.33
CA SER A 183 -27.64 5.12 -44.68
C SER A 183 -27.62 3.94 -45.65
N ALA A 184 -27.48 2.70 -45.16
CA ALA A 184 -27.53 1.50 -46.00
C ALA A 184 -28.95 1.11 -46.44
N SER A 185 -29.98 1.47 -45.66
CA SER A 185 -31.38 1.14 -45.98
C SER A 185 -31.95 2.00 -47.13
N LEU A 186 -31.49 3.25 -47.28
CA LEU A 186 -31.98 4.17 -48.31
C LEU A 186 -31.44 3.92 -49.72
N LEU A 187 -30.44 3.04 -49.89
CA LEU A 187 -29.86 2.70 -51.20
C LEU A 187 -30.47 1.44 -51.86
N SER A 188 -31.42 0.75 -51.22
CA SER A 188 -32.05 -0.48 -51.79
C SER A 188 -33.40 -0.27 -52.49
N ILE A 189 -33.90 0.97 -52.62
CA ILE A 189 -35.22 1.29 -53.22
C ILE A 189 -35.07 2.01 -54.58
N ARG A 190 -34.02 1.74 -55.36
CA ARG A 190 -33.92 2.21 -56.75
C ARG A 190 -33.62 1.08 -57.71
#